data_AF-A0A250X7P8-F1
#
_entry.id   AF-A0A250X7P8-F1
#
_cell.length_a   1.000
_cell.length_b   1.000
_cell.length_c   1.000
_cell.angle_alpha   90.00
_cell.angle_beta   90.00
_cell.angle_gamma   90.00
#
_symmetry.space_group_name_H-M   'P 1'
#
loop_
_entity.id
_entity.type
_entity.pdbx_description
1 polymer ?
#
loop_
_entity_poly.entity_id
_entity_poly.type
_entity_poly.pdbx_seq_one_letter_code
_entity_poly.pdbx_strand_id
1 'polypeptide(L)'
;MVRLCCLCEKERAVIRRPKTFEQVCRECFYEAFEQEIHETVTQTSMFKRGERVAVAASGGKDSTVLAHILTTLNAKHDYGLDLFLLSVDEGIRGYRDDSLETVKRNEAYYKIPLKVVSYEELYGWTMDQIVAQVGTRNNCTFCGVFRRQALDRGAQLMKADKVATGHNADDMAETVLLNMLRGDVARLGRCTSAITGEDGDLPRVKPFKYTYEKEIVMYAYFKKLDYFSTECVYAPFAARGFARDFVKDLEAARPSAIIDLIHSAEQFRFHAQSEQRLLQPRTCERCGFISSQPICKACTLLEGLNKGLSKIKIQSSLEERRGSQKASAQCTAQCLNITPVHDSASLEASRALSQSSHDEQRVTGGHSACCRSSGTSASCTTHTFGDNNEEGQQPLCCKQEQCQDRQITSANVQCMMNSDGFVRNGAETHSKLASHVNAEFESLSTS
;
A
#
# COMPACT_ATOMS: atom_id res chain seq x y z
N MET A 1 -43.06 -7.42 -2.86
CA MET A 1 -42.98 -8.39 -3.99
C MET A 1 -41.56 -8.90 -4.05
N VAL A 2 -41.37 -10.22 -3.98
CA VAL A 2 -40.05 -10.84 -4.15
C VAL A 2 -39.58 -10.55 -5.58
N ARG A 3 -38.45 -9.85 -5.72
CA ARG A 3 -37.87 -9.59 -7.03
C ARG A 3 -37.15 -10.85 -7.52
N LEU A 4 -37.53 -11.32 -8.70
CA LEU A 4 -36.90 -12.47 -9.37
C LEU A 4 -35.59 -12.04 -10.03
N CYS A 5 -34.69 -13.00 -10.23
CA CYS A 5 -33.45 -12.83 -10.96
C CYS A 5 -33.73 -12.37 -12.40
N CYS A 6 -33.11 -11.28 -12.84
CA CYS A 6 -33.30 -10.76 -14.20
C CYS A 6 -32.65 -11.63 -15.31
N LEU A 7 -31.76 -12.57 -14.96
CA LEU A 7 -31.08 -13.44 -15.93
C LEU A 7 -31.81 -14.78 -16.13
N CYS A 8 -32.30 -15.40 -15.04
CA CYS A 8 -32.94 -16.71 -15.13
C CYS A 8 -34.46 -16.69 -14.91
N GLU A 9 -35.03 -15.59 -14.40
CA GLU A 9 -36.45 -15.38 -14.10
C GLU A 9 -37.12 -16.44 -13.19
N LYS A 10 -36.33 -17.35 -12.62
CA LYS A 10 -36.81 -18.48 -11.80
C LYS A 10 -36.52 -18.29 -10.32
N GLU A 11 -35.29 -17.92 -10.00
CA GLU A 11 -34.81 -17.81 -8.63
C GLU A 11 -34.99 -16.38 -8.08
N ARG A 12 -35.08 -16.26 -6.75
CA ARG A 12 -35.08 -14.96 -6.08
C ARG A 12 -33.75 -14.23 -6.33
N ALA A 13 -33.82 -12.94 -6.67
CA ALA A 13 -32.64 -12.10 -6.72
C ALA A 13 -32.09 -11.87 -5.30
N VAL A 14 -30.82 -12.21 -5.09
CA VAL A 14 -30.12 -12.08 -3.80
C VAL A 14 -29.04 -11.00 -3.87
N ILE A 15 -28.58 -10.69 -5.08
CA ILE A 15 -27.43 -9.83 -5.35
C ILE A 15 -27.87 -8.71 -6.27
N ARG A 16 -27.41 -7.48 -6.00
CA ARG A 16 -27.43 -6.40 -6.97
C ARG A 16 -25.99 -6.16 -7.44
N ARG A 17 -25.73 -6.35 -8.73
CA ARG A 17 -24.39 -6.18 -9.29
C ARG A 17 -23.95 -4.70 -9.22
N PRO A 18 -22.78 -4.37 -8.65
CA PRO A 18 -22.28 -2.99 -8.59
C PRO A 18 -22.09 -2.33 -9.96
N LYS A 19 -21.67 -3.12 -10.96
CA LYS A 19 -21.33 -2.65 -12.31
C LYS A 19 -22.57 -2.31 -13.16
N THR A 20 -23.55 -3.20 -13.19
CA THR A 20 -24.73 -3.10 -14.07
C THR A 20 -26.03 -2.75 -13.34
N PHE A 21 -26.03 -2.81 -12.00
CA PHE A 21 -27.20 -2.71 -11.12
C PHE A 21 -28.26 -3.81 -11.31
N GLU A 22 -27.95 -4.83 -12.09
CA GLU A 22 -28.81 -5.99 -12.31
C GLU A 22 -29.01 -6.77 -11.01
N GLN A 23 -30.24 -7.25 -10.81
CA GLN A 23 -30.62 -8.04 -9.65
C GLN A 23 -30.63 -9.52 -10.02
N VAL A 24 -29.67 -10.26 -9.49
CA VAL A 24 -29.37 -11.63 -9.92
C VAL A 24 -29.39 -12.60 -8.73
N CYS A 25 -29.66 -13.88 -9.02
CA CYS A 25 -29.46 -14.96 -8.05
C CYS A 25 -27.97 -15.33 -7.95
N ARG A 26 -27.60 -16.19 -7.00
CA ARG A 26 -26.19 -16.56 -6.74
C ARG A 26 -25.55 -17.31 -7.92
N GLU A 27 -26.26 -18.28 -8.50
CA GLU A 27 -25.71 -19.08 -9.60
C GLU A 27 -25.50 -18.24 -10.86
N CYS A 28 -26.49 -17.42 -11.25
CA CYS A 28 -26.32 -16.51 -12.38
C CYS A 28 -25.22 -15.47 -12.14
N PHE A 29 -25.00 -15.05 -10.89
CA PHE A 29 -23.87 -14.20 -10.56
C PHE A 29 -22.53 -14.91 -10.79
N TYR A 30 -22.37 -16.16 -10.35
CA TYR A 30 -21.13 -16.91 -10.59
C TYR A 30 -20.85 -17.09 -12.08
N GLU A 31 -21.87 -17.49 -12.84
CA GLU A 31 -21.74 -17.68 -14.28
C GLU A 31 -21.37 -16.38 -15.00
N ALA A 32 -22.08 -15.28 -14.71
CA ALA A 32 -21.79 -13.97 -15.31
C ALA A 32 -20.38 -13.48 -14.93
N PHE A 33 -20.00 -13.62 -13.67
CA PHE A 33 -18.70 -13.19 -13.17
C PHE A 33 -17.55 -13.97 -13.82
N GLU A 34 -17.64 -15.29 -13.85
CA GLU A 34 -16.64 -16.16 -14.50
C GLU A 34 -16.58 -15.93 -16.01
N GLN A 35 -17.73 -15.71 -16.66
CA GLN A 35 -17.83 -15.47 -18.10
C GLN A 35 -17.18 -14.14 -18.50
N GLU A 36 -17.41 -13.04 -17.77
CA GLU A 36 -16.78 -11.74 -18.05
C GLU A 36 -15.24 -11.81 -17.95
N ILE A 37 -14.73 -12.61 -17.00
CA ILE A 37 -13.29 -12.84 -16.85
C ILE A 37 -12.76 -13.72 -17.99
N HIS A 38 -13.50 -14.76 -18.39
CA HIS A 38 -13.18 -15.58 -19.56
C HIS A 38 -13.12 -14.74 -20.85
N GLU A 39 -14.08 -13.84 -21.06
CA GLU A 39 -14.09 -12.90 -22.18
C GLU A 39 -12.87 -11.98 -22.17
N THR A 40 -12.52 -11.44 -20.99
CA THR A 40 -11.31 -10.60 -20.86
C THR A 40 -10.05 -11.38 -21.23
N VAL A 41 -9.93 -12.63 -20.77
CA VAL A 41 -8.78 -13.51 -21.05
C VAL A 41 -8.68 -13.86 -22.54
N THR A 42 -9.81 -14.18 -23.18
CA THR A 42 -9.85 -14.58 -24.59
C THR A 42 -9.67 -13.41 -25.54
N GLN A 43 -10.33 -12.27 -25.31
CA GLN A 43 -10.19 -11.06 -26.13
C GLN A 43 -8.75 -10.51 -26.15
N THR A 44 -8.04 -10.68 -25.05
CA THR A 44 -6.64 -10.23 -24.93
C THR A 44 -5.63 -11.32 -25.28
N SER A 45 -6.07 -12.54 -25.61
CA SER A 45 -5.20 -13.70 -25.85
C SER A 45 -4.16 -13.90 -24.74
N MET A 46 -4.60 -13.76 -23.48
CA MET A 46 -3.74 -13.73 -22.29
C MET A 46 -2.86 -14.97 -22.12
N PHE A 47 -3.36 -16.14 -22.51
CA PHE A 47 -2.70 -17.42 -22.29
C PHE A 47 -2.63 -18.25 -23.58
N LYS A 48 -1.61 -19.11 -23.66
CA LYS A 48 -1.48 -20.16 -24.66
C LYS A 48 -1.49 -21.51 -23.96
N ARG A 49 -1.99 -22.53 -24.65
CA ARG A 49 -2.04 -23.89 -24.12
C ARG A 49 -0.63 -24.40 -23.80
N GLY A 50 -0.47 -25.03 -22.64
CA GLY A 50 0.81 -25.57 -22.17
C GLY A 50 1.73 -24.54 -21.51
N GLU A 51 1.33 -23.28 -21.39
CA GLU A 51 2.09 -22.28 -20.65
C GLU A 51 2.04 -22.53 -19.14
N ARG A 52 3.15 -22.21 -18.47
CA ARG A 52 3.32 -22.28 -17.03
C ARG A 52 3.04 -20.91 -16.43
N VAL A 53 1.97 -20.80 -15.65
CA VAL A 53 1.50 -19.51 -15.13
C VAL A 53 1.68 -19.45 -13.61
N ALA A 54 2.50 -18.52 -13.15
CA ALA A 54 2.66 -18.23 -11.73
C ALA A 54 1.59 -17.24 -11.25
N VAL A 55 0.66 -17.70 -10.42
CA VAL A 55 -0.36 -16.88 -9.77
C VAL A 55 0.25 -16.24 -8.52
N ALA A 56 0.36 -14.92 -8.51
CA ALA A 56 0.87 -14.18 -7.37
C ALA A 56 -0.13 -14.23 -6.19
N ALA A 57 0.20 -15.03 -5.18
CA ALA A 57 -0.65 -15.30 -4.02
C ALA A 57 -0.20 -14.45 -2.81
N SER A 58 -0.91 -13.37 -2.51
CA SER A 58 -0.67 -12.59 -1.30
C SER A 58 -1.40 -13.15 -0.08
N GLY A 59 -2.38 -14.04 -0.28
CA GLY A 59 -3.28 -14.52 0.79
C GLY A 59 -4.49 -13.62 1.01
N GLY A 60 -4.54 -12.47 0.34
CA GLY A 60 -5.71 -11.59 0.33
C GLY A 60 -6.83 -12.08 -0.58
N LYS A 61 -7.99 -11.42 -0.48
CA LYS A 61 -9.21 -11.74 -1.25
C LYS A 61 -8.96 -11.83 -2.76
N ASP A 62 -8.30 -10.82 -3.35
CA ASP A 62 -8.19 -10.72 -4.81
C ASP A 62 -7.31 -11.84 -5.37
N SER A 63 -6.18 -12.13 -4.71
CA SER A 63 -5.29 -13.21 -5.13
C SER A 63 -5.89 -14.61 -4.94
N THR A 64 -6.73 -14.78 -3.92
CA THR A 64 -7.40 -16.06 -3.62
C THR A 64 -8.51 -16.32 -4.64
N VAL A 65 -9.32 -15.32 -4.94
CA VAL A 65 -10.35 -15.39 -6.00
C VAL A 65 -9.71 -15.61 -7.36
N LEU A 66 -8.55 -14.98 -7.64
CA LEU A 66 -7.81 -15.20 -8.87
C LEU A 66 -7.34 -16.65 -9.01
N ALA A 67 -6.75 -17.23 -7.96
CA ALA A 67 -6.33 -18.63 -7.97
C ALA A 67 -7.53 -19.57 -8.20
N HIS A 68 -8.66 -19.31 -7.52
CA HIS A 68 -9.88 -20.08 -7.70
C HIS A 68 -10.39 -20.02 -9.15
N ILE A 69 -10.53 -18.80 -9.70
CA ILE A 69 -11.13 -18.60 -11.03
C ILE A 69 -10.23 -19.14 -12.13
N LEU A 70 -8.92 -18.94 -12.06
CA LEU A 70 -8.02 -19.53 -13.05
C LEU A 70 -8.10 -21.05 -13.04
N THR A 71 -8.25 -21.67 -11.86
CA THR A 71 -8.45 -23.12 -11.75
C THR A 71 -9.77 -23.56 -12.35
N THR A 72 -10.87 -22.88 -12.00
CA THR A 72 -12.21 -23.16 -12.50
C THR A 72 -12.29 -22.98 -14.02
N LEU A 73 -11.76 -21.88 -14.56
CA LEU A 73 -11.76 -21.61 -16.01
C LEU A 73 -10.84 -22.56 -16.76
N ASN A 74 -9.67 -22.92 -16.20
CA ASN A 74 -8.78 -23.91 -16.81
C ASN A 74 -9.47 -25.27 -16.96
N ALA A 75 -10.25 -25.70 -15.96
CA ALA A 75 -11.04 -26.93 -16.02
C ALA A 75 -12.27 -26.82 -16.94
N LYS A 76 -12.98 -25.69 -16.89
CA LYS A 76 -14.24 -25.47 -17.64
C LYS A 76 -14.03 -25.28 -19.14
N HIS A 77 -12.98 -24.58 -19.54
CA HIS A 77 -12.70 -24.22 -20.93
C HIS A 77 -11.48 -24.96 -21.52
N ASP A 78 -10.87 -25.88 -20.77
CA ASP A 78 -9.68 -26.64 -21.15
C ASP A 78 -8.55 -25.74 -21.70
N TYR A 79 -8.14 -24.73 -20.92
CA TYR A 79 -7.01 -23.89 -21.31
C TYR A 79 -5.68 -24.65 -21.35
N GLY A 80 -5.57 -25.77 -20.62
CA GLY A 80 -4.36 -26.58 -20.53
C GLY A 80 -3.18 -25.83 -19.90
N LEU A 81 -3.46 -25.00 -18.89
CA LEU A 81 -2.45 -24.23 -18.16
C LEU A 81 -1.86 -25.05 -17.02
N ASP A 82 -0.55 -24.91 -16.82
CA ASP A 82 0.17 -25.44 -15.67
C ASP A 82 0.31 -24.33 -14.62
N LEU A 83 -0.54 -24.37 -13.60
CA LEU A 83 -0.67 -23.30 -12.60
C LEU A 83 0.28 -23.54 -11.43
N PHE A 84 0.89 -22.47 -10.92
CA PHE A 84 1.71 -22.47 -9.71
C PHE A 84 1.35 -21.28 -8.82
N LEU A 85 1.35 -21.45 -7.50
CA LEU A 85 1.22 -20.34 -6.58
C LEU A 85 2.61 -19.79 -6.27
N LEU A 86 2.75 -18.46 -6.36
CA LEU A 86 3.97 -17.76 -5.96
C LEU A 86 3.65 -16.73 -4.89
N SER A 87 4.19 -16.93 -3.70
CA SER A 87 4.01 -16.04 -2.56
C SER A 87 5.33 -15.41 -2.15
N VAL A 88 5.28 -14.14 -1.75
CA VAL A 88 6.44 -13.39 -1.27
C VAL A 88 6.29 -13.17 0.23
N ASP A 89 7.27 -13.60 1.02
CA ASP A 89 7.33 -13.29 2.45
C ASP A 89 8.17 -12.02 2.66
N GLU A 90 7.49 -10.93 3.01
CA GLU A 90 8.14 -9.66 3.29
C GLU A 90 8.79 -9.59 4.68
N GLY A 91 8.51 -10.54 5.58
CA GLY A 91 9.00 -10.55 6.96
C GLY A 91 8.40 -9.44 7.83
N ILE A 92 7.07 -9.27 7.77
CA ILE A 92 6.30 -8.36 8.64
C ILE A 92 5.65 -9.18 9.75
N ARG A 93 6.12 -9.01 10.99
CA ARG A 93 5.66 -9.80 12.14
C ARG A 93 4.18 -9.58 12.44
N GLY A 94 3.45 -10.67 12.73
CA GLY A 94 2.04 -10.62 13.13
C GLY A 94 1.08 -10.21 12.01
N TYR A 95 1.58 -10.12 10.77
CA TYR A 95 0.77 -9.89 9.57
C TYR A 95 1.00 -11.00 8.55
N ARG A 96 2.27 -11.28 8.24
CA ARG A 96 2.59 -12.19 7.15
C ARG A 96 2.49 -13.66 7.54
N ASP A 97 2.70 -13.97 8.81
CA ASP A 97 2.60 -15.33 9.36
C ASP A 97 1.21 -15.95 9.08
N ASP A 98 0.14 -15.28 9.50
CA ASP A 98 -1.25 -15.70 9.30
C ASP A 98 -1.65 -15.76 7.81
N SER A 99 -1.11 -14.81 7.05
CA SER A 99 -1.36 -14.71 5.63
C SER A 99 -0.72 -15.86 4.84
N LEU A 100 0.49 -16.29 5.21
CA LEU A 100 1.17 -17.45 4.61
C LEU A 100 0.48 -18.76 4.99
N GLU A 101 -0.04 -18.88 6.21
CA GLU A 101 -0.85 -20.05 6.60
C GLU A 101 -2.08 -20.20 5.70
N THR A 102 -2.76 -19.09 5.41
CA THR A 102 -3.90 -19.08 4.47
C THR A 102 -3.48 -19.50 3.06
N VAL A 103 -2.33 -19.04 2.57
CA VAL A 103 -1.82 -19.45 1.25
C VAL A 103 -1.47 -20.95 1.22
N LYS A 104 -0.94 -21.51 2.30
CA LYS A 104 -0.68 -22.97 2.42
C LYS A 104 -1.97 -23.78 2.43
N ARG A 105 -3.02 -23.30 3.11
CA ARG A 105 -4.36 -23.92 3.07
C ARG A 105 -4.92 -23.91 1.64
N ASN A 106 -4.73 -22.81 0.91
CA ASN A 106 -5.12 -22.71 -0.50
C ASN A 106 -4.35 -23.67 -1.41
N GLU A 107 -3.04 -23.86 -1.20
CA GLU A 107 -2.26 -24.90 -1.90
C GLU A 107 -2.89 -26.28 -1.72
N ALA A 108 -3.18 -26.66 -0.47
CA ALA A 108 -3.77 -27.97 -0.17
C ALA A 108 -5.17 -28.14 -0.79
N TYR A 109 -5.98 -27.09 -0.78
CA TYR A 109 -7.35 -27.11 -1.30
C TYR A 109 -7.37 -27.19 -2.83
N TYR A 110 -6.60 -26.35 -3.53
CA TYR A 110 -6.57 -26.30 -4.99
C TYR A 110 -5.62 -27.32 -5.62
N LYS A 111 -4.74 -27.95 -4.81
CA LYS A 111 -3.68 -28.86 -5.27
C LYS A 111 -2.74 -28.21 -6.30
N ILE A 112 -2.46 -26.93 -6.09
CA ILE A 112 -1.56 -26.13 -6.93
C ILE A 112 -0.24 -25.93 -6.18
N PRO A 113 0.91 -26.32 -6.74
CA PRO A 113 2.18 -26.23 -6.03
C PRO A 113 2.51 -24.78 -5.64
N LEU A 114 2.93 -24.58 -4.38
CA LEU A 114 3.31 -23.28 -3.85
C LEU A 114 4.82 -23.12 -3.78
N LYS A 115 5.31 -21.99 -4.28
CA LYS A 115 6.65 -21.49 -4.00
C LYS A 115 6.55 -20.23 -3.15
N VAL A 116 7.23 -20.23 -2.01
CA VAL A 116 7.44 -19.04 -1.18
C VAL A 116 8.87 -18.55 -1.39
N VAL A 117 9.04 -17.24 -1.54
CA VAL A 117 10.34 -16.55 -1.56
C VAL A 117 10.34 -15.45 -0.50
N SER A 118 11.38 -15.35 0.33
CA SER A 118 11.42 -14.35 1.39
C SER A 118 12.35 -13.18 1.06
N TYR A 119 12.08 -12.01 1.63
CA TYR A 119 12.98 -10.86 1.51
C TYR A 119 14.31 -11.11 2.23
N GLU A 120 14.28 -11.85 3.33
CA GLU A 120 15.49 -12.22 4.06
C GLU A 120 16.42 -13.05 3.18
N GLU A 121 15.91 -14.07 2.48
CA GLU A 121 16.72 -14.89 1.56
C GLU A 121 17.20 -14.10 0.33
N LEU A 122 16.34 -13.25 -0.25
CA LEU A 122 16.63 -12.58 -1.51
C LEU A 122 17.52 -11.34 -1.36
N TYR A 123 17.41 -10.66 -0.23
CA TYR A 123 17.97 -9.33 -0.02
C TYR A 123 18.79 -9.21 1.28
N GLY A 124 18.67 -10.16 2.22
CA GLY A 124 19.30 -10.09 3.54
C GLY A 124 18.60 -9.11 4.49
N TRP A 125 17.38 -8.71 4.18
CA TRP A 125 16.60 -7.72 4.92
C TRP A 125 15.14 -8.14 5.02
N THR A 126 14.53 -8.01 6.19
CA THR A 126 13.07 -8.06 6.34
C THR A 126 12.47 -6.65 6.23
N MET A 127 11.17 -6.56 5.96
CA MET A 127 10.49 -5.26 5.95
C MET A 127 10.54 -4.55 7.31
N ASP A 128 10.43 -5.30 8.41
CA ASP A 128 10.54 -4.72 9.76
C ASP A 128 11.92 -4.07 9.98
N GLN A 129 12.99 -4.72 9.52
CA GLN A 129 14.35 -4.16 9.58
C GLN A 129 14.51 -2.92 8.69
N ILE A 130 13.93 -2.94 7.48
CA ILE A 130 13.94 -1.79 6.57
C ILE A 130 13.22 -0.59 7.19
N VAL A 131 12.05 -0.82 7.80
CA VAL A 131 11.29 0.25 8.47
C VAL A 131 12.05 0.79 9.68
N ALA A 132 12.72 -0.07 10.45
CA ALA A 132 13.55 0.36 11.57
C ALA A 132 14.70 1.29 11.12
N GLN A 133 15.24 1.08 9.93
CA GLN A 133 16.36 1.87 9.40
C GLN A 133 15.93 3.16 8.67
N VAL A 134 14.89 3.08 7.84
CA VAL A 134 14.45 4.18 6.96
C VAL A 134 13.33 5.03 7.58
N GLY A 135 12.64 4.47 8.58
CA GLY A 135 11.44 5.05 9.17
C GLY A 135 10.15 4.61 8.44
N THR A 136 9.03 5.10 8.96
CA THR A 136 7.68 4.74 8.48
C THR A 136 7.25 5.47 7.22
N ARG A 137 7.90 6.60 6.89
CA ARG A 137 7.64 7.34 5.65
C ARG A 137 8.39 6.68 4.49
N ASN A 138 7.69 6.45 3.38
CA ASN A 138 8.22 5.85 2.12
C ASN A 138 8.61 4.36 2.16
N ASN A 139 8.37 3.64 3.25
CA ASN A 139 8.65 2.19 3.34
C ASN A 139 7.95 1.35 2.24
N CYS A 140 6.73 1.72 1.85
CA CYS A 140 5.97 1.09 0.78
C CYS A 140 6.66 1.20 -0.59
N THR A 141 7.57 2.17 -0.78
CA THR A 141 8.39 2.25 -1.99
C THR A 141 9.40 1.12 -2.03
N PHE A 142 10.05 0.80 -0.91
CA PHE A 142 10.98 -0.33 -0.81
C PHE A 142 10.22 -1.64 -1.00
N CYS A 143 9.12 -1.82 -0.25
CA CYS A 143 8.29 -3.01 -0.36
C CYS A 143 7.80 -3.24 -1.80
N GLY A 144 7.23 -2.23 -2.47
CA GLY A 144 6.71 -2.39 -3.82
C GLY A 144 7.78 -2.63 -4.90
N VAL A 145 9.02 -2.17 -4.70
CA VAL A 145 10.16 -2.44 -5.60
C VAL A 145 10.69 -3.86 -5.38
N PHE A 146 10.92 -4.24 -4.13
CA PHE A 146 11.40 -5.57 -3.76
C PHE A 146 10.38 -6.67 -4.05
N ARG A 147 9.08 -6.40 -3.88
CA ARG A 147 8.01 -7.37 -4.17
C ARG A 147 7.98 -7.71 -5.65
N ARG A 148 8.08 -6.70 -6.52
CA ARG A 148 8.11 -6.93 -7.97
C ARG A 148 9.30 -7.78 -8.38
N GLN A 149 10.50 -7.41 -7.92
CA GLN A 149 11.70 -8.19 -8.22
C GLN A 149 11.67 -9.60 -7.59
N ALA A 150 11.08 -9.76 -6.41
CA ALA A 150 10.92 -11.07 -5.76
C ALA A 150 9.97 -11.97 -6.55
N LEU A 151 8.87 -11.43 -7.07
CA LEU A 151 7.97 -12.14 -7.98
C LEU A 151 8.68 -12.55 -9.28
N ASP A 152 9.48 -11.67 -9.86
CA ASP A 152 10.24 -12.00 -11.08
C ASP A 152 11.25 -13.14 -10.82
N ARG A 153 11.99 -13.05 -9.70
CA ARG A 153 12.92 -14.10 -9.25
C ARG A 153 12.21 -15.43 -8.99
N GLY A 154 11.11 -15.40 -8.25
CA GLY A 154 10.34 -16.60 -7.92
C GLY A 154 9.75 -17.27 -9.16
N ALA A 155 9.25 -16.49 -10.11
CA ALA A 155 8.73 -17.00 -11.38
C ALA A 155 9.84 -17.62 -12.24
N GLN A 156 11.02 -17.01 -12.31
CA GLN A 156 12.17 -17.59 -13.02
C GLN A 156 12.64 -18.91 -12.38
N LEU A 157 12.69 -19.00 -11.05
CA LEU A 157 13.03 -20.25 -10.34
C LEU A 157 12.07 -21.39 -10.71
N MET A 158 10.80 -21.06 -10.89
CA MET A 158 9.77 -22.02 -11.30
C MET A 158 9.70 -22.20 -12.81
N LYS A 159 10.50 -21.48 -13.61
CA LYS A 159 10.43 -21.43 -15.08
C LYS A 159 9.00 -21.15 -15.57
N ALA A 160 8.35 -20.16 -14.98
CA ALA A 160 7.04 -19.69 -15.41
C ALA A 160 7.18 -18.82 -16.67
N ASP A 161 6.24 -18.95 -17.60
CA ASP A 161 6.16 -18.13 -18.80
C ASP A 161 5.47 -16.80 -18.51
N LYS A 162 4.53 -16.79 -17.57
CA LYS A 162 3.70 -15.62 -17.20
C LYS A 162 3.46 -15.53 -15.71
N VAL A 163 3.23 -14.30 -15.23
CA VAL A 163 2.78 -14.04 -13.86
C VAL A 163 1.38 -13.42 -13.86
N ALA A 164 0.41 -14.09 -13.25
CA ALA A 164 -0.93 -13.57 -13.06
C ALA A 164 -1.03 -12.81 -11.73
N THR A 165 -1.61 -11.60 -11.77
CA THR A 165 -1.79 -10.76 -10.57
C THR A 165 -3.24 -10.36 -10.40
N GLY A 166 -3.71 -10.29 -9.16
CA GLY A 166 -5.11 -9.97 -8.81
C GLY A 166 -5.45 -8.48 -8.87
N HIS A 167 -4.81 -7.70 -9.74
CA HIS A 167 -5.16 -6.28 -9.89
C HIS A 167 -6.54 -6.15 -10.52
N ASN A 168 -7.46 -5.50 -9.80
CA ASN A 168 -8.85 -5.33 -10.20
C ASN A 168 -9.08 -3.98 -10.92
N ALA A 169 -10.32 -3.71 -11.35
CA ALA A 169 -10.66 -2.48 -12.05
C ALA A 169 -10.40 -1.22 -11.20
N ASP A 170 -10.68 -1.28 -9.90
CA ASP A 170 -10.44 -0.20 -8.95
C ASP A 170 -8.94 0.16 -8.86
N ASP A 171 -8.06 -0.84 -8.73
CA ASP A 171 -6.60 -0.65 -8.74
C ASP A 171 -6.10 0.01 -10.05
N MET A 172 -6.73 -0.36 -11.16
CA MET A 172 -6.42 0.18 -12.48
C MET A 172 -6.87 1.64 -12.58
N ALA A 173 -8.08 1.96 -12.11
CA ALA A 173 -8.60 3.32 -12.06
C ALA A 173 -7.78 4.22 -11.12
N GLU A 174 -7.39 3.74 -9.93
CA GLU A 174 -6.47 4.44 -9.02
C GLU A 174 -5.15 4.78 -9.72
N THR A 175 -4.60 3.82 -10.48
CA THR A 175 -3.34 4.00 -11.18
C THR A 175 -3.46 5.00 -12.33
N VAL A 176 -4.56 4.96 -13.08
CA VAL A 176 -4.89 5.94 -14.14
C VAL A 176 -4.97 7.34 -13.55
N LEU A 177 -5.74 7.52 -12.48
CA LEU A 177 -5.90 8.80 -11.80
C LEU A 177 -4.56 9.36 -11.30
N LEU A 178 -3.76 8.53 -10.62
CA LEU A 178 -2.45 8.94 -10.11
C LEU A 178 -1.49 9.37 -11.22
N ASN A 179 -1.48 8.68 -12.36
CA ASN A 179 -0.63 9.04 -13.48
C ASN A 179 -1.11 10.31 -14.18
N MET A 180 -2.43 10.50 -14.28
CA MET A 180 -3.05 11.72 -14.79
C MET A 180 -2.69 12.94 -13.92
N LEU A 181 -2.86 12.85 -12.60
CA LEU A 181 -2.52 13.92 -11.66
C LEU A 181 -1.02 14.27 -11.64
N ARG A 182 -0.16 13.30 -11.92
CA ARG A 182 1.30 13.51 -12.03
C ARG A 182 1.74 14.05 -13.40
N GLY A 183 0.86 14.08 -14.39
CA GLY A 183 1.21 14.41 -15.77
C GLY A 183 2.16 13.40 -16.42
N ASP A 184 2.18 12.13 -15.96
CA ASP A 184 3.05 11.09 -16.52
C ASP A 184 2.36 10.40 -17.71
N VAL A 185 2.38 11.10 -18.84
CA VAL A 185 1.76 10.70 -20.11
C VAL A 185 2.27 9.34 -20.60
N ALA A 186 3.58 9.09 -20.47
CA ALA A 186 4.22 7.86 -20.93
C ALA A 186 3.81 6.61 -20.13
N ARG A 187 3.43 6.78 -18.86
CA ARG A 187 2.86 5.70 -18.04
C ARG A 187 1.37 5.53 -18.24
N LEU A 188 0.65 6.62 -18.51
CA LEU A 188 -0.80 6.59 -18.70
C LEU A 188 -1.20 5.66 -19.85
N GLY A 189 -0.48 5.70 -20.99
CA GLY A 189 -0.77 4.81 -22.12
C GLY A 189 -0.43 3.33 -21.91
N ARG A 190 0.36 2.98 -20.89
CA ARG A 190 0.73 1.58 -20.59
C ARG A 190 0.02 1.02 -19.37
N CYS A 191 -0.49 1.87 -18.47
CA CYS A 191 -1.03 1.41 -17.21
C CYS A 191 -2.34 0.63 -17.36
N THR A 192 -3.08 0.85 -18.45
CA THR A 192 -4.33 0.14 -18.80
C THR A 192 -4.11 -1.18 -19.53
N SER A 193 -2.87 -1.54 -19.90
CA SER A 193 -2.63 -2.79 -20.60
C SER A 193 -2.97 -4.00 -19.72
N ALA A 194 -3.69 -4.95 -20.31
CA ALA A 194 -4.08 -6.20 -19.65
C ALA A 194 -2.88 -7.15 -19.49
N ILE A 195 -1.92 -7.05 -20.43
CA ILE A 195 -0.64 -7.73 -20.41
C ILE A 195 0.45 -6.66 -20.37
N THR A 196 1.34 -6.75 -19.39
CA THR A 196 2.43 -5.80 -19.21
C THR A 196 3.77 -6.52 -19.31
N GLY A 197 4.73 -5.92 -20.01
CA GLY A 197 6.07 -6.50 -20.18
C GLY A 197 6.13 -7.62 -21.21
N GLU A 198 5.33 -7.56 -22.28
CA GLU A 198 5.42 -8.50 -23.41
C GLU A 198 6.79 -8.49 -24.09
N ASP A 199 7.46 -7.33 -24.12
CA ASP A 199 8.82 -7.18 -24.65
C ASP A 199 9.92 -7.71 -23.70
N GLY A 200 9.55 -8.24 -22.53
CA GLY A 200 10.47 -8.74 -21.51
C GLY A 200 10.37 -10.25 -21.31
N ASP A 201 11.31 -10.80 -20.53
CA ASP A 201 11.40 -12.25 -20.28
C ASP A 201 10.22 -12.84 -19.50
N LEU A 202 9.38 -12.02 -18.87
CA LEU A 202 8.29 -12.48 -18.01
C LEU A 202 7.07 -11.54 -18.04
N PRO A 203 6.14 -11.74 -18.99
CA PRO A 203 4.92 -10.96 -19.07
C PRO A 203 4.03 -11.15 -17.83
N ARG A 204 3.40 -10.05 -17.40
CA ARG A 204 2.45 -10.01 -16.29
C ARG A 204 1.04 -9.79 -16.81
N VAL A 205 0.12 -10.68 -16.45
CA VAL A 205 -1.28 -10.65 -16.88
C VAL A 205 -2.19 -10.23 -15.73
N LYS A 206 -3.27 -9.52 -16.07
CA LYS A 206 -4.28 -9.03 -15.12
C LYS A 206 -5.69 -9.46 -15.56
N PRO A 207 -6.12 -10.68 -15.23
CA PRO A 207 -7.45 -11.16 -15.62
C PRO A 207 -8.61 -10.31 -15.09
N PHE A 208 -8.42 -9.65 -13.93
CA PHE A 208 -9.44 -8.82 -13.28
C PHE A 208 -9.47 -7.37 -13.73
N LYS A 209 -8.87 -7.05 -14.88
CA LYS A 209 -8.78 -5.68 -15.41
C LYS A 209 -10.13 -4.92 -15.42
N TYR A 210 -11.22 -5.60 -15.76
CA TYR A 210 -12.57 -5.02 -15.85
C TYR A 210 -13.52 -5.50 -14.74
N THR A 211 -12.97 -6.13 -13.71
CA THR A 211 -13.71 -6.72 -12.59
C THR A 211 -13.65 -5.81 -11.38
N TYR A 212 -14.80 -5.46 -10.81
CA TYR A 212 -14.89 -4.56 -9.65
C TYR A 212 -14.45 -5.26 -8.37
N GLU A 213 -13.78 -4.54 -7.47
CA GLU A 213 -13.38 -5.05 -6.16
C GLU A 213 -14.58 -5.59 -5.36
N LYS A 214 -15.71 -4.88 -5.39
CA LYS A 214 -16.95 -5.32 -4.72
C LYS A 214 -17.45 -6.66 -5.23
N GLU A 215 -17.40 -6.92 -6.53
CA GLU A 215 -17.83 -8.22 -7.08
C GLU A 215 -16.86 -9.34 -6.67
N ILE A 216 -15.55 -9.07 -6.61
CA ILE A 216 -14.55 -10.02 -6.11
C ILE A 216 -14.83 -10.39 -4.64
N VAL A 217 -15.13 -9.40 -3.79
CA VAL A 217 -15.51 -9.61 -2.38
C VAL A 217 -16.77 -10.48 -2.29
N MET A 218 -17.79 -10.15 -3.08
CA MET A 218 -19.06 -10.90 -3.09
C MET A 218 -18.85 -12.34 -3.54
N TYR A 219 -18.06 -12.55 -4.60
CA TYR A 219 -17.73 -13.89 -5.08
C TYR A 219 -16.99 -14.71 -4.02
N ALA A 220 -15.98 -14.13 -3.37
CA ALA A 220 -15.25 -14.77 -2.27
C ALA A 220 -16.19 -15.17 -1.12
N TYR A 221 -17.08 -14.26 -0.72
CA TYR A 221 -18.03 -14.47 0.36
C TYR A 221 -19.03 -15.60 0.05
N PHE A 222 -19.67 -15.58 -1.13
CA PHE A 222 -20.69 -16.58 -1.47
C PHE A 222 -20.10 -17.97 -1.73
N LYS A 223 -18.88 -18.05 -2.30
CA LYS A 223 -18.12 -19.30 -2.43
C LYS A 223 -17.46 -19.74 -1.12
N LYS A 224 -17.52 -18.92 -0.06
CA LYS A 224 -16.89 -19.16 1.25
C LYS A 224 -15.39 -19.47 1.13
N LEU A 225 -14.70 -18.70 0.31
CA LEU A 225 -13.26 -18.86 0.12
C LEU A 225 -12.52 -18.41 1.38
N ASP A 226 -11.45 -19.12 1.72
CA ASP A 226 -10.60 -18.81 2.87
C ASP A 226 -9.53 -17.78 2.45
N TYR A 227 -9.69 -16.55 2.92
CA TYR A 227 -8.77 -15.46 2.63
C TYR A 227 -8.49 -14.63 3.88
N PHE A 228 -7.29 -14.04 3.90
CA PHE A 228 -6.86 -13.14 4.95
C PHE A 228 -7.32 -11.72 4.65
N SER A 229 -8.05 -11.10 5.58
CA SER A 229 -8.67 -9.78 5.39
C SER A 229 -7.93 -8.62 6.06
N THR A 230 -6.98 -8.92 6.96
CA THR A 230 -6.23 -7.89 7.67
C THR A 230 -5.40 -7.06 6.70
N GLU A 231 -5.37 -5.76 6.89
CA GLU A 231 -4.51 -4.85 6.13
C GLU A 231 -3.10 -4.78 6.70
N CYS A 232 -2.13 -4.48 5.84
CA CYS A 232 -0.74 -4.34 6.28
C CYS A 232 -0.59 -3.14 7.23
N VAL A 233 0.12 -3.35 8.34
CA VAL A 233 0.40 -2.34 9.38
C VAL A 233 1.02 -1.04 8.82
N TYR A 234 1.77 -1.16 7.72
CA TYR A 234 2.42 -0.02 7.06
C TYR A 234 1.61 0.60 5.90
N ALA A 235 0.49 -0.01 5.50
CA ALA A 235 -0.34 0.47 4.38
C ALA A 235 -0.93 1.88 4.57
N PRO A 236 -1.38 2.30 5.78
CA PRO A 236 -1.98 3.63 5.98
C PRO A 236 -1.05 4.80 5.63
N PHE A 237 0.27 4.58 5.66
CA PHE A 237 1.27 5.61 5.30
C PHE A 237 1.55 5.68 3.80
N ALA A 238 0.84 4.91 2.97
CA ALA A 238 1.02 4.91 1.54
C ALA A 238 0.35 6.13 0.90
N ALA A 239 1.08 6.82 0.02
CA ALA A 239 0.58 7.96 -0.76
C ALA A 239 -0.64 7.63 -1.66
N ARG A 240 -0.94 6.34 -1.87
CA ARG A 240 -2.05 5.86 -2.70
C ARG A 240 -3.41 5.99 -2.00
N GLY A 241 -3.46 6.14 -0.67
CA GLY A 241 -4.71 6.22 0.09
C GLY A 241 -5.69 7.28 -0.42
N PHE A 242 -5.19 8.48 -0.73
CA PHE A 242 -6.03 9.57 -1.26
C PHE A 242 -6.70 9.22 -2.60
N ALA A 243 -5.97 8.60 -3.52
CA ALA A 243 -6.53 8.22 -4.83
C ALA A 243 -7.59 7.14 -4.68
N ARG A 244 -7.38 6.19 -3.76
CA ARG A 244 -8.37 5.16 -3.43
C ARG A 244 -9.66 5.76 -2.90
N ASP A 245 -9.56 6.65 -1.91
CA ASP A 245 -10.74 7.28 -1.30
C ASP A 245 -11.51 8.09 -2.35
N PHE A 246 -10.81 8.85 -3.19
CA PHE A 246 -11.45 9.62 -4.27
C PHE A 246 -12.13 8.74 -5.32
N VAL A 247 -11.51 7.62 -5.73
CA VAL A 247 -12.14 6.67 -6.67
C VAL A 247 -13.39 6.03 -6.06
N LYS A 248 -13.37 5.71 -4.76
CA LYS A 248 -14.56 5.21 -4.05
C LYS A 248 -15.69 6.24 -3.98
N ASP A 249 -15.36 7.50 -3.74
CA ASP A 249 -16.35 8.59 -3.76
C ASP A 249 -16.96 8.77 -5.17
N LEU A 250 -16.14 8.67 -6.22
CA LEU A 250 -16.61 8.70 -7.60
C LEU A 250 -17.51 7.50 -7.93
N GLU A 251 -17.13 6.29 -7.49
CA GLU A 251 -17.93 5.08 -7.68
C GLU A 251 -19.30 5.22 -6.99
N ALA A 252 -19.32 5.75 -5.76
CA ALA A 252 -20.57 5.98 -5.02
C ALA A 252 -21.49 6.98 -5.73
N ALA A 253 -20.93 8.03 -6.35
CA ALA A 253 -21.70 8.99 -7.15
C ALA A 253 -22.18 8.41 -8.49
N ARG A 254 -21.33 7.61 -9.16
CA ARG A 254 -21.60 6.99 -10.45
C ARG A 254 -20.79 5.70 -10.59
N PRO A 255 -21.41 4.51 -10.48
CA PRO A 255 -20.65 3.26 -10.52
C PRO A 255 -19.90 2.98 -11.82
N SER A 256 -20.35 3.54 -12.96
CA SER A 256 -19.60 3.43 -14.22
C SER A 256 -18.28 4.23 -14.22
N ALA A 257 -18.03 5.11 -13.25
CA ALA A 257 -16.85 5.96 -13.19
C ALA A 257 -15.53 5.16 -13.24
N ILE A 258 -15.47 3.98 -12.61
CA ILE A 258 -14.28 3.13 -12.61
C ILE A 258 -13.92 2.69 -14.03
N ILE A 259 -14.89 2.12 -14.75
CA ILE A 259 -14.70 1.65 -16.13
C ILE A 259 -14.52 2.83 -17.08
N ASP A 260 -15.26 3.92 -16.87
CA ASP A 260 -15.14 5.15 -17.67
C ASP A 260 -13.72 5.74 -17.56
N LEU A 261 -13.09 5.70 -16.38
CA LEU A 261 -11.68 6.10 -16.20
C LEU A 261 -10.72 5.20 -16.98
N ILE A 262 -10.91 3.87 -16.92
CA ILE A 262 -10.08 2.92 -17.65
C ILE A 262 -10.23 3.12 -19.16
N HIS A 263 -11.46 3.18 -19.66
CA HIS A 263 -11.75 3.42 -21.08
C HIS A 263 -11.21 4.76 -21.55
N SER A 264 -11.34 5.83 -20.75
CA SER A 264 -10.78 7.15 -21.08
C SER A 264 -9.26 7.08 -21.27
N ALA A 265 -8.57 6.36 -20.38
CA ALA A 265 -7.14 6.17 -20.49
C ALA A 265 -6.72 5.29 -21.68
N GLU A 266 -7.53 4.31 -22.08
CA GLU A 266 -7.32 3.52 -23.30
C GLU A 266 -7.52 4.34 -24.59
N GLN A 267 -8.45 5.29 -24.57
CA GLN A 267 -8.73 6.16 -25.71
C GLN A 267 -7.76 7.34 -25.83
N PHE A 268 -6.98 7.64 -24.79
CA PHE A 268 -5.96 8.68 -24.90
C PHE A 268 -4.94 8.33 -25.98
N ARG A 269 -5.08 9.01 -27.13
CA ARG A 269 -4.11 9.00 -28.21
C ARG A 269 -3.00 9.97 -27.85
N PHE A 270 -1.89 9.44 -27.35
CA PHE A 270 -0.71 10.25 -27.11
C PHE A 270 -0.07 10.55 -28.47
N HIS A 271 -0.19 11.80 -28.95
CA HIS A 271 0.56 12.24 -30.13
C HIS A 271 2.05 12.06 -29.84
N ALA A 272 2.71 11.27 -30.68
CA ALA A 272 4.10 10.81 -30.57
C ALA A 272 5.16 11.93 -30.75
N GLN A 273 4.89 13.16 -30.28
CA GLN A 273 5.83 14.28 -30.37
C GLN A 273 6.77 14.39 -29.17
N SER A 274 6.49 13.64 -28.10
CA SER A 274 7.45 13.40 -27.02
C SER A 274 7.75 11.91 -26.93
N GLU A 275 8.39 11.37 -27.95
CA GLU A 275 9.33 10.27 -27.75
C GLU A 275 10.43 10.76 -26.80
N GLN A 276 10.12 10.88 -25.50
CA GLN A 276 11.13 10.55 -24.51
C GLN A 276 11.55 9.14 -24.91
N ARG A 277 12.74 9.02 -25.54
CA ARG A 277 13.37 7.75 -25.89
C ARG A 277 13.09 6.79 -24.75
N LEU A 278 12.09 5.92 -24.94
CA LEU A 278 11.77 4.93 -23.96
C LEU A 278 13.04 4.12 -23.85
N LEU A 279 13.69 4.21 -22.69
CA LEU A 279 14.92 3.48 -22.46
C LEU A 279 14.60 2.01 -22.72
N GLN A 280 15.25 1.44 -23.72
CA GLN A 280 15.03 0.05 -24.08
C GLN A 280 15.27 -0.81 -22.84
N PRO A 281 14.40 -1.81 -22.58
CA PRO A 281 14.63 -2.73 -21.49
C PRO A 281 16.02 -3.35 -21.66
N ARG A 282 16.83 -3.22 -20.62
CA ARG A 282 18.18 -3.78 -20.55
C ARG A 282 18.31 -4.65 -19.31
N THR A 283 19.34 -5.46 -19.24
CA THR A 283 19.66 -6.20 -18.02
C THR A 283 20.44 -5.31 -17.04
N CYS A 284 20.12 -5.45 -15.76
CA CYS A 284 20.84 -4.81 -14.67
C CYS A 284 22.23 -5.43 -14.53
N GLU A 285 23.27 -4.59 -14.53
CA GLU A 285 24.67 -5.06 -14.46
C GLU A 285 25.01 -5.76 -13.13
N ARG A 286 24.23 -5.51 -12.06
CA ARG A 286 24.48 -6.10 -10.73
C ARG A 286 23.73 -7.40 -10.46
N CYS A 287 22.49 -7.51 -10.92
CA CYS A 287 21.65 -8.66 -10.60
C CYS A 287 21.13 -9.41 -11.82
N GLY A 288 21.40 -8.94 -13.04
CA GLY A 288 20.95 -9.58 -14.28
C GLY A 288 19.48 -9.36 -14.65
N PHE A 289 18.65 -8.84 -13.74
CA PHE A 289 17.21 -8.63 -13.98
C PHE A 289 16.90 -7.42 -14.86
N ILE A 290 15.73 -7.45 -15.51
CA ILE A 290 15.25 -6.39 -16.39
C ILE A 290 15.20 -5.03 -15.69
N SER A 291 15.69 -4.01 -16.37
CA SER A 291 15.72 -2.64 -15.89
C SER A 291 15.75 -1.65 -17.05
N SER A 292 15.25 -0.44 -16.83
CA SER A 292 15.44 0.69 -17.75
C SER A 292 16.76 1.43 -17.51
N GLN A 293 17.46 1.14 -16.41
CA GLN A 293 18.72 1.78 -16.02
C GLN A 293 19.85 0.74 -15.94
N PRO A 294 21.14 1.13 -15.99
CA PRO A 294 22.26 0.21 -15.81
C PRO A 294 22.21 -0.60 -14.52
N ILE A 295 21.78 0.07 -13.44
CA ILE A 295 21.55 -0.54 -12.13
C ILE A 295 20.07 -0.39 -11.81
N CYS A 296 19.40 -1.50 -11.51
CA CYS A 296 17.98 -1.47 -11.20
C CYS A 296 17.70 -0.77 -9.87
N LYS A 297 16.49 -0.21 -9.75
CA LYS A 297 16.07 0.53 -8.55
C LYS A 297 16.19 -0.30 -7.28
N ALA A 298 15.93 -1.61 -7.35
CA ALA A 298 16.10 -2.51 -6.21
C ALA A 298 17.56 -2.52 -5.72
N CYS A 299 18.52 -2.75 -6.62
CA CYS A 299 19.95 -2.72 -6.28
C CYS A 299 20.40 -1.37 -5.72
N THR A 300 19.88 -0.24 -6.23
CA THR A 300 20.18 1.09 -5.70
C THR A 300 19.64 1.26 -4.27
N LEU A 301 18.41 0.83 -4.01
CA LEU A 301 17.82 0.90 -2.66
C LEU A 301 18.56 0.00 -1.67
N LEU A 302 18.93 -1.20 -2.10
CA LEU A 302 19.67 -2.18 -1.30
C LEU A 302 21.08 -1.67 -0.95
N GLU A 303 21.75 -1.00 -1.89
CA GLU A 303 23.02 -0.33 -1.61
C GLU A 303 22.86 0.79 -0.57
N GLY A 304 21.76 1.56 -0.63
CA GLY A 304 21.45 2.59 0.37
C GLY A 304 21.27 2.01 1.78
N LEU A 305 20.53 0.91 1.91
CA LEU A 305 20.34 0.20 3.18
C LEU A 305 21.68 -0.34 3.72
N ASN A 306 22.47 -0.98 2.87
CA ASN A 306 23.75 -1.56 3.25
C ASN A 306 24.80 -0.49 3.62
N LYS A 307 24.76 0.70 3.02
CA LYS A 307 25.58 1.84 3.45
C LYS A 307 25.22 2.32 4.86
N GLY A 308 23.96 2.14 5.29
CA GLY A 308 23.56 2.46 6.66
C GLY A 308 23.97 1.41 7.70
N LEU A 309 24.22 0.15 7.29
CA LEU A 309 24.73 -0.90 8.19
C LEU A 309 26.11 -0.57 8.78
N SER A 310 26.96 0.15 8.04
CA SER A 310 28.28 0.55 8.54
C SER A 310 28.17 1.55 9.71
N LYS A 311 27.13 2.39 9.74
CA LYS A 311 26.85 3.29 10.87
C LYS A 311 26.29 2.55 12.09
N ILE A 312 25.42 1.55 11.86
CA ILE A 312 24.82 0.74 12.93
C ILE A 312 25.86 -0.15 13.60
N LYS A 313 26.77 -0.81 12.85
CA LYS A 313 27.86 -1.60 13.45
C LYS A 313 28.80 -0.76 14.31
N ILE A 314 29.03 0.51 13.95
CA ILE A 314 29.83 1.43 14.78
C ILE A 314 29.06 1.82 16.05
N GLN A 315 27.76 2.07 15.97
CA GLN A 315 26.95 2.37 17.15
C GLN A 315 26.78 1.16 18.08
N SER A 316 26.51 -0.04 17.56
CA SER A 316 26.38 -1.26 18.36
C SER A 316 27.70 -1.63 19.03
N SER A 317 28.83 -1.48 18.34
CA SER A 317 30.15 -1.70 18.95
C SER A 317 30.53 -0.61 19.97
N LEU A 318 30.04 0.63 19.82
CA LEU A 318 30.18 1.68 20.83
C LEU A 318 29.28 1.45 22.04
N GLU A 319 28.08 0.91 21.86
CA GLU A 319 27.16 0.52 22.93
C GLU A 319 27.64 -0.72 23.69
N GLU A 320 28.17 -1.74 23.00
CA GLU A 320 28.84 -2.91 23.59
C GLU A 320 30.10 -2.51 24.38
N ARG A 321 30.90 -1.57 23.85
CA ARG A 321 32.05 -1.00 24.57
C ARG A 321 31.63 -0.19 25.80
N ARG A 322 30.52 0.56 25.73
CA ARG A 322 29.95 1.29 26.89
C ARG A 322 29.33 0.34 27.92
N GLY A 323 28.74 -0.77 27.49
CA GLY A 323 28.23 -1.84 28.36
C GLY A 323 29.35 -2.57 29.11
N SER A 324 30.45 -2.92 28.41
CA SER A 324 31.63 -3.52 29.04
C SER A 324 32.37 -2.55 29.99
N GLN A 325 32.44 -1.25 29.67
CA GLN A 325 33.04 -0.25 30.56
C GLN A 325 32.20 0.02 31.82
N LYS A 326 30.87 -0.10 31.74
CA LYS A 326 30.00 -0.03 32.94
C LYS A 326 30.15 -1.27 33.83
N ALA A 327 30.32 -2.46 33.26
CA ALA A 327 30.59 -3.68 34.03
C ALA A 327 31.97 -3.63 34.73
N SER A 328 32.99 -3.03 34.11
CA SER A 328 34.31 -2.88 34.76
C SER A 328 34.35 -1.78 35.81
N ALA A 329 33.53 -0.72 35.69
CA ALA A 329 33.46 0.37 36.67
C ALA A 329 32.64 0.01 37.93
N GLN A 330 31.77 -1.01 37.84
CA GLN A 330 30.98 -1.48 38.98
C GLN A 330 31.78 -2.41 39.92
N CYS A 331 32.87 -3.01 39.45
CA CYS A 331 33.75 -3.86 40.26
C CYS A 331 34.81 -3.07 41.06
N THR A 332 35.09 -1.81 40.72
CA THR A 332 36.10 -0.97 41.40
C THR A 332 35.52 -0.02 42.45
N ALA A 333 34.19 0.08 42.60
CA ALA A 333 33.55 0.98 43.55
C ALA A 333 33.24 0.36 44.93
N GLN A 334 33.60 -0.91 45.16
CA GLN A 334 33.29 -1.63 46.41
C GLN A 334 34.47 -1.75 47.38
N CYS A 335 35.64 -1.23 47.02
CA CYS A 335 36.82 -1.17 47.87
C CYS A 335 37.40 0.25 47.83
N LEU A 336 36.98 1.12 48.76
CA LEU A 336 37.76 2.19 49.40
C LEU A 336 36.79 3.17 50.09
N ASN A 337 36.34 2.79 51.29
CA ASN A 337 35.74 3.70 52.27
C ASN A 337 36.86 4.16 53.22
N ILE A 338 37.54 5.27 52.92
CA ILE A 338 38.31 6.04 53.91
C ILE A 338 38.25 7.53 53.52
N THR A 339 37.57 8.34 54.33
CA THR A 339 37.69 9.81 54.39
C THR A 339 38.93 10.15 55.26
N PRO A 340 39.63 11.31 55.09
CA PRO A 340 39.15 12.59 55.61
C PRO A 340 39.59 13.92 54.93
N VAL A 341 38.76 14.96 55.14
CA VAL A 341 39.05 16.37 55.55
C VAL A 341 39.75 17.40 54.61
N HIS A 342 39.01 18.52 54.41
CA HIS A 342 39.34 19.95 54.17
C HIS A 342 40.63 20.38 53.42
N ASP A 343 40.48 21.28 52.42
CA ASP A 343 40.92 22.68 52.55
C ASP A 343 40.40 23.64 51.45
N SER A 344 40.34 24.92 51.81
CA SER A 344 39.75 26.07 51.08
C SER A 344 40.75 26.92 50.26
N ALA A 345 40.26 27.65 49.23
CA ALA A 345 40.69 28.97 48.70
C ALA A 345 40.43 29.04 47.17
N SER A 346 39.52 29.85 46.58
CA SER A 346 39.34 31.32 46.48
C SER A 346 40.17 32.02 45.38
N LEU A 347 39.49 32.96 44.68
CA LEU A 347 39.95 34.12 43.85
C LEU A 347 39.98 33.90 42.32
N GLU A 348 39.03 34.48 41.56
CA GLU A 348 38.99 35.86 40.99
C GLU A 348 39.88 36.00 39.73
N ALA A 349 39.62 36.79 38.68
CA ALA A 349 38.51 37.58 38.15
C ALA A 349 38.98 38.16 36.79
N SER A 350 38.04 38.73 36.02
CA SER A 350 38.21 39.92 35.16
C SER A 350 38.46 39.80 33.64
N ARG A 351 37.43 40.28 32.91
CA ARG A 351 37.42 41.38 31.90
C ARG A 351 38.34 41.27 30.66
N ALA A 352 37.82 41.22 29.43
CA ALA A 352 37.02 42.19 28.64
C ALA A 352 37.89 43.03 27.67
N LEU A 353 37.26 43.40 26.53
CA LEU A 353 37.66 44.40 25.50
C LEU A 353 38.65 43.87 24.43
N SER A 354 38.55 44.18 23.13
CA SER A 354 37.67 45.07 22.35
C SER A 354 38.07 45.04 20.87
N GLN A 355 37.09 45.33 19.98
CA GLN A 355 37.20 46.14 18.74
C GLN A 355 37.95 45.56 17.52
N SER A 356 37.23 45.29 16.42
CA SER A 356 37.04 46.12 15.19
C SER A 356 38.20 45.92 14.20
N SER A 357 38.07 45.88 12.88
CA SER A 357 37.15 46.50 11.92
C SER A 357 37.58 46.07 10.51
N HIS A 358 36.63 46.08 9.55
CA HIS A 358 36.76 46.30 8.10
C HIS A 358 37.84 45.54 7.29
N ASP A 359 37.46 44.81 6.21
CA ASP A 359 37.27 45.44 4.89
C ASP A 359 36.64 44.50 3.85
N GLU A 360 36.02 45.12 2.86
CA GLU A 360 35.25 44.55 1.75
C GLU A 360 36.08 43.79 0.70
N GLN A 361 35.47 42.81 0.00
CA GLN A 361 35.37 42.79 -1.48
C GLN A 361 34.48 41.65 -2.03
N ARG A 362 33.23 42.04 -2.35
CA ARG A 362 32.43 41.81 -3.57
C ARG A 362 32.87 40.73 -4.60
N VAL A 363 31.99 39.74 -4.86
CA VAL A 363 31.62 39.27 -6.22
C VAL A 363 30.13 38.83 -6.22
N THR A 364 29.52 39.02 -7.39
CA THR A 364 28.11 39.18 -7.78
C THR A 364 27.21 37.95 -7.77
N GLY A 365 25.91 38.17 -7.55
CA GLY A 365 24.80 37.30 -7.95
C GLY A 365 23.49 38.08 -8.00
N GLY A 366 23.06 38.48 -9.20
CA GLY A 366 21.80 39.21 -9.41
C GLY A 366 20.60 38.27 -9.54
N HIS A 367 19.41 38.76 -9.18
CA HIS A 367 18.13 38.41 -9.81
C HIS A 367 17.19 39.61 -9.66
N SER A 368 16.68 40.07 -10.80
CA SER A 368 15.70 41.14 -10.99
C SER A 368 14.28 40.64 -10.67
N ALA A 369 13.51 41.41 -9.90
CA ALA A 369 12.06 41.30 -9.83
C ALA A 369 11.45 42.50 -10.57
N CYS A 370 10.59 42.24 -11.55
CA CYS A 370 9.84 43.26 -12.28
C CYS A 370 8.34 43.10 -11.99
N CYS A 371 7.71 44.22 -11.70
CA CYS A 371 6.30 44.44 -11.37
C CYS A 371 5.33 44.00 -12.48
N ARG A 372 4.09 43.60 -12.12
CA ARG A 372 2.87 44.43 -12.34
C ARG A 372 1.54 43.71 -11.99
N SER A 373 0.73 44.48 -11.25
CA SER A 373 -0.73 44.68 -11.29
C SER A 373 -1.71 43.51 -11.11
N SER A 374 -2.29 43.54 -9.91
CA SER A 374 -3.59 43.05 -9.46
C SER A 374 -4.79 43.80 -10.05
N GLY A 375 -5.90 43.09 -10.24
CA GLY A 375 -7.26 43.63 -10.34
C GLY A 375 -8.11 43.19 -9.13
N THR A 376 -8.69 44.18 -8.45
CA THR A 376 -10.01 44.22 -7.77
C THR A 376 -10.53 43.06 -6.92
N SER A 377 -10.67 43.31 -5.61
CA SER A 377 -11.89 43.08 -4.77
C SER A 377 -11.58 43.54 -3.33
N ALA A 378 -12.14 44.64 -2.85
CA ALA A 378 -13.43 44.76 -2.15
C ALA A 378 -13.41 44.31 -0.67
N SER A 379 -13.52 45.31 0.20
CA SER A 379 -14.13 45.36 1.55
C SER A 379 -13.74 44.31 2.60
N CYS A 380 -12.94 44.73 3.58
CA CYS A 380 -12.94 44.15 4.92
C CYS A 380 -13.27 45.26 5.92
N THR A 381 -14.45 45.15 6.54
CA THR A 381 -14.90 46.01 7.63
C THR A 381 -14.20 45.63 8.93
N THR A 382 -13.81 46.68 9.64
CA THR A 382 -13.19 46.72 10.97
C THR A 382 -14.13 46.25 12.07
N HIS A 383 -13.62 45.46 13.01
CA HIS A 383 -14.05 45.52 14.41
C HIS A 383 -12.83 45.34 15.32
N THR A 384 -12.52 46.42 16.03
CA THR A 384 -11.56 46.55 17.13
C THR A 384 -12.23 46.20 18.46
N PHE A 385 -11.56 45.44 19.32
CA PHE A 385 -11.59 45.42 20.80
C PHE A 385 -10.52 44.38 21.18
N GLY A 386 -9.54 44.56 22.06
CA GLY A 386 -9.24 45.52 23.12
C GLY A 386 -8.41 44.71 24.12
N ASP A 387 -7.19 45.17 24.44
CA ASP A 387 -6.23 44.53 25.34
C ASP A 387 -6.81 44.22 26.73
N ASN A 388 -6.31 43.14 27.37
CA ASN A 388 -5.79 43.16 28.75
C ASN A 388 -5.25 41.78 29.20
N ASN A 389 -3.94 41.80 29.50
CA ASN A 389 -3.22 41.28 30.67
C ASN A 389 -3.52 39.92 31.34
N GLU A 390 -2.38 39.21 31.52
CA GLU A 390 -1.87 38.62 32.77
C GLU A 390 -2.14 37.15 33.15
N GLU A 391 -1.01 36.54 33.55
CA GLU A 391 -0.79 35.38 34.44
C GLU A 391 -1.29 34.00 33.94
N GLY A 392 -0.49 32.94 33.82
CA GLY A 392 0.67 32.53 34.60
C GLY A 392 0.25 31.45 35.60
N GLN A 393 0.24 30.16 35.20
CA GLN A 393 0.53 28.99 36.05
C GLN A 393 0.21 27.65 35.34
N GLN A 394 1.26 26.83 35.22
CA GLN A 394 1.19 25.36 35.26
C GLN A 394 0.72 24.93 36.68
N PRO A 395 0.11 23.75 36.91
CA PRO A 395 0.90 22.51 36.87
C PRO A 395 0.21 21.14 36.64
N LEU A 396 1.09 20.15 36.39
CA LEU A 396 1.11 18.76 36.87
C LEU A 396 0.05 17.73 36.42
N CYS A 397 0.52 16.81 35.57
CA CYS A 397 0.70 15.37 35.83
C CYS A 397 -0.35 14.64 36.68
N CYS A 398 -1.07 13.67 36.07
CA CYS A 398 -1.40 12.43 36.78
C CYS A 398 -1.43 11.19 35.87
N LYS A 399 -1.04 10.09 36.50
CA LYS A 399 -0.60 8.78 36.02
C LYS A 399 -1.66 7.94 35.30
N GLN A 400 -1.15 6.99 34.52
CA GLN A 400 -1.77 5.72 34.13
C GLN A 400 -2.35 4.97 35.33
N GLU A 401 -3.49 4.30 35.16
CA GLU A 401 -3.65 2.88 35.51
C GLU A 401 -4.94 2.24 34.96
N GLN A 402 -4.77 0.99 34.51
CA GLN A 402 -5.69 -0.17 34.57
C GLN A 402 -6.77 -0.40 33.49
N CYS A 403 -6.48 -1.44 32.69
CA CYS A 403 -7.44 -2.35 32.05
C CYS A 403 -8.25 -3.12 33.10
N GLN A 404 -9.54 -3.33 32.85
CA GLN A 404 -10.22 -4.60 33.11
C GLN A 404 -11.55 -4.71 32.36
N ASP A 405 -11.80 -5.93 31.88
CA ASP A 405 -12.97 -6.40 31.14
C ASP A 405 -14.32 -6.11 31.78
N ARG A 406 -15.34 -5.86 30.94
CA ARG A 406 -16.71 -6.41 31.13
C ARG A 406 -17.58 -6.21 29.88
N GLN A 407 -18.06 -7.34 29.35
CA GLN A 407 -19.27 -7.43 28.53
C GLN A 407 -20.49 -6.96 29.34
N ILE A 408 -21.46 -6.30 28.70
CA ILE A 408 -22.92 -6.41 28.96
C ILE A 408 -23.70 -5.78 27.79
N THR A 409 -24.87 -6.37 27.59
CA THR A 409 -25.87 -6.37 26.52
C THR A 409 -26.66 -5.07 26.26
N SER A 410 -27.30 -5.07 25.09
CA SER A 410 -28.29 -4.15 24.47
C SER A 410 -29.43 -3.58 25.34
N ALA A 411 -29.73 -2.28 25.20
CA ALA A 411 -31.02 -1.71 24.70
C ALA A 411 -31.24 -0.21 25.04
N ASN A 412 -31.53 0.61 24.00
CA ASN A 412 -32.41 1.81 23.88
C ASN A 412 -32.21 3.04 24.82
N VAL A 413 -32.38 4.33 24.44
CA VAL A 413 -32.83 5.08 23.24
C VAL A 413 -32.58 6.61 23.47
N GLN A 414 -32.32 7.33 22.37
CA GLN A 414 -32.46 8.78 22.06
C GLN A 414 -31.78 9.95 22.82
N CYS A 415 -31.27 10.87 21.97
CA CYS A 415 -31.21 12.35 22.04
C CYS A 415 -29.94 13.02 22.61
N MET A 416 -29.10 13.56 21.72
CA MET A 416 -29.02 15.02 21.45
C MET A 416 -28.12 15.29 20.22
N MET A 417 -28.56 16.23 19.38
CA MET A 417 -27.86 16.72 18.18
C MET A 417 -26.88 17.86 18.52
N ASN A 418 -25.86 18.00 17.65
CA ASN A 418 -24.89 19.10 17.48
C ASN A 418 -23.83 19.17 18.59
N SER A 419 -22.52 19.28 18.34
CA SER A 419 -21.79 20.01 17.30
C SER A 419 -20.30 19.59 17.26
N ASP A 420 -19.66 19.80 16.11
CA ASP A 420 -18.23 20.04 15.87
C ASP A 420 -17.16 18.93 16.00
N GLY A 421 -16.32 18.90 14.95
CA GLY A 421 -14.91 18.53 15.06
C GLY A 421 -14.49 17.18 14.46
N PHE A 422 -14.61 16.97 13.14
CA PHE A 422 -14.10 15.74 12.51
C PHE A 422 -12.66 15.91 11.98
N VAL A 423 -11.69 15.53 12.81
CA VAL A 423 -10.39 15.01 12.34
C VAL A 423 -10.61 13.53 12.01
N ARG A 424 -10.70 13.16 10.72
CA ARG A 424 -10.88 11.76 10.29
C ARG A 424 -9.54 11.03 10.25
N ASN A 425 -9.33 10.14 11.22
CA ASN A 425 -8.34 9.07 11.14
C ASN A 425 -8.82 8.01 10.13
N GLY A 426 -8.01 7.75 9.10
CA GLY A 426 -8.31 6.88 7.96
C GLY A 426 -8.22 5.36 8.22
N ALA A 427 -8.70 4.87 9.36
CA ALA A 427 -8.65 3.45 9.72
C ALA A 427 -10.04 2.75 9.76
N GLU A 428 -11.15 3.46 9.55
CA GLU A 428 -12.50 2.91 9.73
C GLU A 428 -13.23 2.50 8.43
N THR A 429 -12.65 2.69 7.25
CA THR A 429 -13.41 2.56 5.98
C THR A 429 -13.65 1.11 5.52
N HIS A 430 -12.82 0.14 5.88
CA HIS A 430 -12.96 -1.25 5.40
C HIS A 430 -13.91 -2.12 6.26
N SER A 431 -13.93 -1.92 7.59
CA SER A 431 -14.99 -2.47 8.45
C SER A 431 -16.36 -1.88 8.07
N LYS A 432 -16.38 -0.59 7.71
CA LYS A 432 -17.59 0.09 7.22
C LYS A 432 -18.09 -0.41 5.87
N LEU A 433 -17.26 -0.95 4.98
CA LEU A 433 -17.77 -1.57 3.75
C LEU A 433 -18.47 -2.91 4.03
N ALA A 434 -17.91 -3.75 4.90
CA ALA A 434 -18.58 -4.98 5.33
C ALA A 434 -19.87 -4.68 6.13
N SER A 435 -19.87 -3.63 6.95
CA SER A 435 -21.05 -3.25 7.74
C SER A 435 -22.08 -2.41 6.96
N HIS A 436 -21.69 -1.62 5.95
CA HIS A 436 -22.63 -0.97 5.01
C HIS A 436 -23.25 -1.98 4.06
N VAL A 437 -22.49 -2.98 3.62
CA VAL A 437 -23.06 -4.16 2.94
C VAL A 437 -24.04 -4.85 3.89
N ASN A 438 -23.71 -5.10 5.16
CA ASN A 438 -24.71 -5.67 6.08
C ASN A 438 -25.94 -4.76 6.31
N ALA A 439 -25.78 -3.44 6.39
CA ALA A 439 -26.89 -2.50 6.63
C ALA A 439 -27.83 -2.36 5.41
N GLU A 440 -27.30 -2.35 4.19
CA GLU A 440 -28.13 -2.43 2.98
C GLU A 440 -28.80 -3.81 2.82
N PHE A 441 -28.14 -4.89 3.27
CA PHE A 441 -28.67 -6.25 3.17
C PHE A 441 -29.73 -6.60 4.23
N GLU A 442 -29.62 -6.09 5.46
CA GLU A 442 -30.66 -6.27 6.49
C GLU A 442 -31.98 -5.61 6.06
N SER A 443 -31.91 -4.44 5.41
CA SER A 443 -33.09 -3.75 4.87
C SER A 443 -33.84 -4.52 3.76
N LEU A 444 -33.15 -5.44 3.05
CA LEU A 444 -33.73 -6.30 2.01
C LEU A 444 -34.19 -7.68 2.53
N SER A 445 -33.86 -8.01 3.78
CA SER A 445 -34.25 -9.28 4.42
C SER A 445 -35.52 -9.18 5.26
N THR A 446 -35.89 -7.96 5.70
CA THR A 446 -37.09 -7.69 6.52
C THR A 446 -38.21 -6.94 5.79
N SER A 447 -38.39 -7.17 4.48
CA SER A 447 -39.60 -6.71 3.77
C SER A 447 -40.03 -7.58 2.59
#